data_AF-A0A938PBU7-F1
#
_entry.id   AF-A0A938PBU7-F1
#
_cell.length_a   1.000
_cell.length_b   1.000
_cell.length_c   1.000
_cell.angle_alpha   90.00
_cell.angle_beta   90.00
_cell.angle_gamma   90.00
#
_symmetry.space_group_name_H-M   'P 1'
#
loop_
_entity.id
_entity.type
_entity.pdbx_description
1 polymer ?
#
loop_
_entity_poly.entity_id
_entity_poly.type
_entity_poly.pdbx_seq_one_letter_code
_entity_poly.pdbx_strand_id
1 'polypeptide(L)'
;VPEYIRPLFCDGKGPFRWAALSGDPKDIYETDKAVIETFPDNKALIRWIEMAQQKVHFQGLPARICWLGYGERSKMGKIFNQLVADGKVSAPIVIGRDHLDCGSVASPNRETEGMIDGSDAIADWPILNALLNAIGGASWVSVHHGGGVGIGKSIHAGMVVVADGTKEAEERLERVLTYDPGMGIVRHADAGYEQAIENAKRFDVKIPMMK
;
A
#
# COMPACT_ATOMS: atom_id res chain seq x y z
N VAL A 1 -14.29 -5.27 -8.66
CA VAL A 1 -13.76 -5.26 -7.27
C VAL A 1 -14.66 -5.99 -6.27
N PRO A 2 -15.99 -5.77 -6.24
CA PRO A 2 -16.87 -6.38 -5.23
C PRO A 2 -16.70 -7.90 -5.07
N GLU A 3 -16.61 -8.63 -6.19
CA GLU A 3 -16.60 -10.09 -6.19
C GLU A 3 -15.30 -10.74 -5.64
N TYR A 4 -14.13 -10.15 -5.91
CA TYR A 4 -12.85 -10.86 -5.72
C TYR A 4 -11.80 -10.09 -4.91
N ILE A 5 -11.81 -8.76 -4.98
CA ILE A 5 -10.70 -7.93 -4.48
C ILE A 5 -11.04 -7.29 -3.14
N ARG A 6 -12.32 -7.03 -2.86
CA ARG A 6 -12.72 -6.36 -1.62
C ARG A 6 -12.25 -7.05 -0.33
N PRO A 7 -12.25 -8.39 -0.21
CA PRO A 7 -11.69 -9.05 0.98
C PRO A 7 -10.22 -8.71 1.22
N LEU A 8 -9.43 -8.52 0.15
CA LEU A 8 -8.03 -8.07 0.27
C LEU A 8 -7.96 -6.62 0.77
N PHE A 9 -8.87 -5.75 0.35
CA PHE A 9 -8.93 -4.38 0.86
C PHE A 9 -9.29 -4.31 2.34
N CYS A 10 -10.14 -5.22 2.82
CA CYS A 10 -10.44 -5.35 4.25
C CYS A 10 -9.20 -5.77 5.08
N ASP A 11 -8.19 -6.40 4.47
CA ASP A 11 -6.87 -6.69 5.06
C ASP A 11 -5.85 -5.56 4.92
N GLY A 12 -6.25 -4.42 4.33
CA GLY A 12 -5.35 -3.32 3.97
C GLY A 12 -4.39 -3.67 2.83
N LYS A 13 -4.63 -4.77 2.11
CA LYS A 13 -3.83 -5.16 0.94
C LYS A 13 -4.19 -4.32 -0.26
N GLY A 14 -3.21 -4.14 -1.13
CA GLY A 14 -3.36 -3.45 -2.40
C GLY A 14 -2.06 -3.48 -3.18
N PRO A 15 -1.97 -2.75 -4.29
CA PRO A 15 -0.86 -2.83 -5.24
C PRO A 15 0.40 -2.08 -4.77
N PHE A 16 0.84 -2.39 -3.56
CA PHE A 16 2.10 -1.94 -2.96
C PHE A 16 3.29 -2.33 -3.85
N ARG A 17 4.16 -1.37 -4.10
CA ARG A 17 5.27 -1.52 -5.04
C ARG A 17 6.47 -0.69 -4.63
N TRP A 18 7.62 -1.04 -5.17
CA TRP A 18 8.81 -0.24 -5.03
C TRP A 18 9.67 -0.29 -6.28
N ALA A 19 10.57 0.68 -6.44
CA ALA A 19 11.57 0.71 -7.50
C ALA A 19 12.95 1.09 -6.94
N ALA A 20 13.98 0.44 -7.47
CA ALA A 20 15.37 0.71 -7.10
C ALA A 20 15.91 1.90 -7.92
N LEU A 21 16.30 2.99 -7.25
CA LEU A 21 16.81 4.18 -7.95
C LEU A 21 18.21 3.98 -8.54
N SER A 22 18.91 2.91 -8.17
CA SER A 22 20.21 2.52 -8.74
C SER A 22 20.11 2.13 -10.22
N GLY A 23 18.95 1.62 -10.64
CA GLY A 23 18.80 0.95 -11.92
C GLY A 23 19.36 -0.48 -11.96
N ASP A 24 19.96 -1.00 -10.88
CA ASP A 24 20.51 -2.36 -10.82
C ASP A 24 19.41 -3.38 -10.45
N PRO A 25 19.12 -4.38 -11.30
CA PRO A 25 18.18 -5.46 -10.99
C PRO A 25 18.49 -6.22 -9.70
N LYS A 26 19.76 -6.27 -9.27
CA LYS A 26 20.17 -6.96 -8.03
C LYS A 26 19.50 -6.37 -6.80
N ASP A 27 19.26 -5.06 -6.77
CA ASP A 27 18.56 -4.42 -5.66
C ASP A 27 17.13 -4.96 -5.51
N ILE A 28 16.45 -5.23 -6.63
CA ILE A 28 15.13 -5.88 -6.59
C ILE A 28 15.24 -7.31 -6.09
N TYR A 29 16.24 -8.09 -6.53
CA TYR A 29 16.42 -9.45 -6.05
C TYR A 29 16.74 -9.52 -4.55
N GLU A 30 17.51 -8.57 -4.03
CA GLU A 30 17.76 -8.45 -2.58
C GLU A 30 16.47 -8.10 -1.81
N THR A 31 15.66 -7.18 -2.33
CA THR A 31 14.35 -6.89 -1.71
C THR A 31 13.37 -8.07 -1.79
N ASP A 32 13.36 -8.82 -2.90
CA ASP A 32 12.54 -10.02 -3.06
C ASP A 32 12.93 -11.09 -2.03
N LYS A 33 14.23 -11.30 -1.83
CA LYS A 33 14.77 -12.21 -0.79
C LYS A 33 14.33 -11.75 0.60
N ALA A 34 14.46 -10.46 0.91
CA ALA A 34 14.04 -9.92 2.20
C ALA A 34 12.54 -10.11 2.46
N VAL A 35 11.68 -9.97 1.44
CA VAL A 35 10.24 -10.27 1.56
C VAL A 35 10.02 -11.75 1.91
N ILE A 36 10.68 -12.68 1.21
CA ILE A 36 10.54 -14.13 1.45
C ILE A 36 11.00 -14.50 2.87
N GLU A 37 12.14 -13.97 3.30
CA GLU A 37 12.69 -14.21 4.65
C GLU A 37 11.80 -13.61 5.76
N THR A 38 11.13 -12.50 5.47
CA THR A 38 10.26 -11.82 6.44
C THR A 38 8.92 -12.52 6.65
N PHE A 39 8.43 -13.22 5.62
CA PHE A 39 7.12 -13.88 5.61
C PHE A 39 7.22 -15.36 5.17
N PRO A 40 8.00 -16.20 5.87
CA PRO A 40 8.33 -17.56 5.43
C PRO A 40 7.11 -18.50 5.33
N ASP A 41 6.05 -18.19 6.10
CA ASP A 41 4.82 -18.99 6.14
C ASP A 41 3.81 -18.58 5.07
N ASN A 42 3.99 -17.41 4.43
CA ASN A 42 3.07 -16.92 3.41
C ASN A 42 3.41 -17.54 2.03
N LYS A 43 3.02 -18.80 1.83
CA LYS A 43 3.33 -19.55 0.60
C LYS A 43 2.76 -18.90 -0.68
N ALA A 44 1.64 -18.19 -0.57
CA ALA A 44 1.08 -17.47 -1.70
C ALA A 44 1.97 -16.29 -2.12
N LEU A 45 2.47 -15.52 -1.16
CA LEU A 45 3.40 -14.42 -1.37
C LEU A 45 4.74 -14.89 -1.95
N ILE A 46 5.31 -15.96 -1.41
CA ILE A 46 6.57 -16.53 -1.91
C ILE A 46 6.43 -16.95 -3.37
N ARG A 47 5.37 -17.72 -3.69
CA ARG A 47 5.07 -18.12 -5.06
C ARG A 47 4.85 -16.92 -5.98
N TRP A 48 4.23 -15.84 -5.50
CA TRP A 48 4.08 -14.60 -6.28
C TRP A 48 5.44 -14.00 -6.65
N ILE A 49 6.36 -13.86 -5.68
CA ILE A 49 7.71 -13.34 -5.92
C ILE A 49 8.49 -14.23 -6.90
N GLU A 50 8.45 -15.55 -6.72
CA GLU A 50 9.13 -16.50 -7.60
C GLU A 50 8.61 -16.40 -9.05
N MET A 51 7.28 -16.36 -9.23
CA MET A 51 6.69 -16.16 -10.56
C MET A 51 7.07 -14.80 -11.15
N ALA A 52 7.06 -13.74 -10.34
CA ALA A 52 7.40 -12.40 -10.80
C ALA A 52 8.86 -12.30 -11.25
N GLN A 53 9.80 -12.98 -10.58
CA GLN A 53 11.19 -13.08 -11.02
C GLN A 53 11.33 -13.84 -12.34
N GLN A 54 10.57 -14.93 -12.52
CA GLN A 54 10.69 -15.78 -13.71
C GLN A 54 9.98 -15.21 -14.95
N LYS A 55 8.90 -14.45 -14.75
CA LYS A 55 7.97 -14.09 -15.83
C LYS A 55 7.94 -12.59 -16.14
N VAL A 56 8.37 -11.72 -15.24
CA VAL A 56 8.29 -10.26 -15.43
C VAL A 56 9.67 -9.71 -15.77
N HIS A 57 9.80 -9.17 -16.98
CA HIS A 57 10.97 -8.40 -17.38
C HIS A 57 10.85 -6.96 -16.88
N PHE A 58 11.95 -6.40 -16.37
CA PHE A 58 11.97 -5.01 -15.93
C PHE A 58 11.81 -4.02 -17.09
N GLN A 59 11.18 -2.88 -16.82
CA GLN A 59 10.99 -1.79 -17.77
C GLN A 59 11.42 -0.47 -17.11
N GLY A 60 12.46 0.18 -17.63
CA GLY A 60 13.05 1.35 -16.99
C GLY A 60 13.79 0.97 -15.70
N LEU A 61 13.55 1.70 -14.60
CA LEU A 61 14.10 1.31 -13.29
C LEU A 61 13.51 -0.05 -12.87
N PRO A 62 14.35 -1.00 -12.42
CA PRO A 62 13.87 -2.25 -11.84
C PRO A 62 12.87 -1.97 -10.70
N ALA A 63 11.71 -2.58 -10.80
CA ALA A 63 10.60 -2.37 -9.88
C ALA A 63 9.88 -3.68 -9.60
N ARG A 64 9.27 -3.78 -8.41
CA ARG A 64 8.48 -4.94 -8.00
C ARG A 64 7.13 -4.50 -7.48
N ILE A 65 6.11 -5.22 -7.90
CA ILE A 65 4.76 -5.17 -7.35
C ILE A 65 4.59 -6.36 -6.40
N CYS A 66 4.06 -6.12 -5.20
CA CYS A 66 3.85 -7.15 -4.20
C CYS A 66 2.75 -6.72 -3.25
N TRP A 67 1.61 -7.42 -3.24
CA TRP A 67 0.46 -7.02 -2.45
C TRP A 67 0.68 -7.32 -0.96
N LEU A 68 0.99 -6.28 -0.19
CA LEU A 68 1.17 -6.32 1.26
C LEU A 68 0.05 -5.56 1.98
N GLY A 69 -0.39 -6.10 3.11
CA GLY A 69 -1.48 -5.60 3.93
C GLY A 69 -1.07 -4.61 5.01
N TYR A 70 -2.01 -4.27 5.88
CA TYR A 70 -1.73 -3.48 7.08
C TYR A 70 -0.66 -4.17 7.95
N GLY A 71 0.27 -3.39 8.50
CA GLY A 71 1.41 -3.90 9.26
C GLY A 71 2.54 -4.45 8.37
N GLU A 72 2.22 -5.27 7.37
CA GLU A 72 3.22 -5.84 6.43
C GLU A 72 3.97 -4.73 5.67
N ARG A 73 3.25 -3.69 5.21
CA ARG A 73 3.86 -2.55 4.49
C ARG A 73 4.88 -1.80 5.34
N SER A 74 4.51 -1.42 6.56
CA SER A 74 5.39 -0.68 7.48
C SER A 74 6.63 -1.51 7.87
N LYS A 75 6.43 -2.81 8.15
CA LYS A 75 7.52 -3.75 8.41
C LYS A 75 8.51 -3.81 7.24
N MET A 76 8.02 -3.94 6.00
CA MET A 76 8.89 -4.00 4.84
C MET A 76 9.54 -2.65 4.51
N GLY A 77 8.85 -1.53 4.72
CA GLY A 77 9.44 -0.20 4.55
C GLY A 77 10.68 0.00 5.43
N LYS A 78 10.59 -0.39 6.71
CA LYS A 78 11.73 -0.37 7.64
C LYS A 78 12.87 -1.29 7.18
N ILE A 79 12.55 -2.51 6.75
CA ILE A 79 13.57 -3.46 6.26
C ILE A 79 14.26 -2.91 5.00
N PHE A 80 13.52 -2.37 4.05
CA PHE A 80 14.10 -1.76 2.84
C PHE A 80 15.01 -0.58 3.18
N ASN A 81 14.61 0.27 4.12
CA ASN A 81 15.46 1.35 4.61
C ASN A 81 16.76 0.82 5.23
N GLN A 82 16.68 -0.25 6.03
CA GLN A 82 17.86 -0.90 6.59
C GLN A 82 18.77 -1.49 5.52
N LEU A 83 18.22 -2.13 4.47
CA LEU A 83 19.02 -2.67 3.37
C LEU A 83 19.80 -1.57 2.63
N VAL A 84 19.21 -0.39 2.48
CA VAL A 84 19.89 0.80 1.91
C VAL A 84 20.97 1.30 2.87
N ALA A 85 20.67 1.40 4.17
CA ALA A 85 21.64 1.83 5.19
C ALA A 85 22.85 0.88 5.29
N ASP A 86 22.62 -0.42 5.13
CA ASP A 86 23.65 -1.47 5.15
C ASP A 86 24.45 -1.55 3.82
N GLY A 87 24.02 -0.84 2.78
CA GLY A 87 24.59 -0.93 1.44
C GLY A 87 24.35 -2.26 0.71
N LYS A 88 23.44 -3.10 1.21
CA LYS A 88 23.00 -4.33 0.53
C LYS A 88 22.14 -4.03 -0.70
N VAL A 89 21.37 -2.94 -0.61
CA VAL A 89 20.76 -2.26 -1.74
C VAL A 89 21.62 -1.04 -2.06
N SER A 90 22.00 -0.88 -3.32
CA SER A 90 23.07 0.04 -3.73
C SER A 90 22.68 1.53 -3.78
N ALA A 91 21.38 1.85 -3.79
CA ALA A 91 20.86 3.22 -3.78
C ALA A 91 19.48 3.28 -3.10
N PRO A 92 18.94 4.48 -2.79
CA PRO A 92 17.61 4.60 -2.21
C PRO A 92 16.50 3.91 -3.02
N ILE A 93 15.46 3.47 -2.32
CA ILE A 93 14.29 2.83 -2.91
C ILE A 93 13.10 3.80 -2.82
N VAL A 94 12.35 3.96 -3.91
CA VAL A 94 11.04 4.61 -3.88
C VAL A 94 9.96 3.58 -3.59
N ILE A 95 9.11 3.83 -2.60
CA ILE A 95 8.04 2.93 -2.16
C ILE A 95 6.71 3.63 -2.38
N GLY A 96 5.81 3.01 -3.14
CA GLY A 96 4.50 3.59 -3.46
C GLY A 96 3.47 2.54 -3.84
N ARG A 97 2.45 2.97 -4.58
CA ARG A 97 1.34 2.12 -5.04
C ARG A 97 0.60 2.79 -6.19
N ASP A 98 -0.36 2.05 -6.76
CA ASP A 98 -1.42 2.67 -7.56
C ASP A 98 -2.33 3.53 -6.66
N HIS A 99 -3.13 4.40 -7.28
CA HIS A 99 -4.23 5.08 -6.63
C HIS A 99 -5.43 4.14 -6.35
N LEU A 100 -5.50 3.00 -7.03
CA LEU A 100 -6.34 1.87 -6.62
C LEU A 100 -5.72 1.22 -5.39
N ASP A 101 -6.30 1.46 -4.22
CA ASP A 101 -5.92 0.79 -2.98
C ASP A 101 -7.08 0.86 -1.97
N CYS A 102 -6.98 0.06 -0.91
CA CYS A 102 -7.99 -0.12 0.12
C CYS A 102 -8.55 1.17 0.73
N GLY A 103 -7.75 2.24 0.85
CA GLY A 103 -8.16 3.49 1.51
C GLY A 103 -8.16 4.73 0.61
N SER A 104 -7.81 4.61 -0.67
CA SER A 104 -7.34 5.75 -1.46
C SER A 104 -8.21 6.12 -2.65
N VAL A 105 -9.39 5.53 -2.82
CA VAL A 105 -10.25 5.79 -3.98
C VAL A 105 -11.74 5.71 -3.62
N ALA A 106 -12.50 6.64 -4.17
CA ALA A 106 -13.94 6.56 -4.35
C ALA A 106 -14.24 6.46 -5.85
N SER A 107 -14.85 5.35 -6.27
CA SER A 107 -15.16 5.06 -7.68
C SER A 107 -16.34 4.08 -7.74
N PRO A 108 -17.59 4.58 -7.79
CA PRO A 108 -18.83 3.76 -7.69
C PRO A 108 -19.00 2.70 -8.78
N ASN A 109 -18.30 2.85 -9.91
CA ASN A 109 -18.35 1.88 -11.02
C ASN A 109 -17.15 0.91 -11.01
N ARG A 110 -16.33 0.90 -9.93
CA ARG A 110 -15.13 0.08 -9.85
C ARG A 110 -14.76 -0.30 -8.41
N GLU A 111 -13.90 0.44 -7.72
CA GLU A 111 -13.39 0.05 -6.40
C GLU A 111 -14.42 0.07 -5.29
N THR A 112 -15.32 1.04 -5.33
CA THR A 112 -16.34 1.25 -4.30
C THR A 112 -17.74 0.87 -4.80
N GLU A 113 -17.81 0.06 -5.86
CA GLU A 113 -19.07 -0.43 -6.43
C GLU A 113 -19.77 -1.42 -5.48
N GLY A 114 -20.98 -1.10 -5.02
CA GLY A 114 -21.76 -1.93 -4.12
C GLY A 114 -21.08 -2.07 -2.76
N MET A 115 -20.77 -0.95 -2.11
CA MET A 115 -20.43 -0.95 -0.68
C MET A 115 -21.65 -1.47 0.10
N ILE A 116 -21.43 -2.24 1.17
CA ILE A 116 -22.52 -2.94 1.89
C ILE A 116 -23.51 -1.97 2.56
N ASP A 117 -23.06 -0.75 2.88
CA ASP A 117 -23.84 0.35 3.43
C ASP A 117 -24.34 1.36 2.37
N GLY A 118 -24.03 1.14 1.09
CA GLY A 118 -24.36 2.06 0.00
C GLY A 118 -23.49 3.33 -0.08
N SER A 119 -22.35 3.37 0.64
CA SER A 119 -21.42 4.51 0.67
C SER A 119 -20.57 4.70 -0.60
N ASP A 120 -20.95 4.08 -1.73
CA ASP A 120 -20.19 3.97 -2.97
C ASP A 120 -19.56 5.30 -3.42
N ALA A 121 -20.32 6.39 -3.36
CA ALA A 121 -19.95 7.71 -3.88
C ALA A 121 -19.28 8.64 -2.86
N ILE A 122 -19.09 8.20 -1.60
CA ILE A 122 -18.45 9.03 -0.57
C ILE A 122 -16.96 9.20 -0.88
N ALA A 123 -16.59 10.42 -1.27
CA ALA A 123 -15.23 10.78 -1.68
C ALA A 123 -14.39 11.44 -0.58
N ASP A 124 -14.87 11.49 0.66
CA ASP A 124 -14.10 12.02 1.79
C ASP A 124 -12.84 11.18 2.07
N TRP A 125 -12.97 9.85 1.97
CA TRP A 125 -11.89 8.89 2.23
C TRP A 125 -10.60 9.11 1.43
N PRO A 126 -10.63 9.22 0.08
CA PRO A 126 -9.42 9.52 -0.68
C PRO A 126 -8.82 10.89 -0.35
N ILE A 127 -9.62 11.89 0.03
CA ILE A 127 -9.11 13.20 0.46
C ILE A 127 -8.41 13.07 1.82
N LEU A 128 -9.02 12.37 2.78
CA LEU A 128 -8.41 12.08 4.08
C LEU A 128 -7.14 11.24 3.93
N ASN A 129 -7.10 10.27 3.01
CA ASN A 129 -5.90 9.50 2.70
C ASN A 129 -4.75 10.42 2.25
N ALA A 130 -5.01 11.35 1.33
CA ALA A 130 -4.01 12.31 0.88
C ALA A 130 -3.51 13.21 2.02
N LEU A 131 -4.43 13.80 2.79
CA LEU A 131 -4.09 14.69 3.90
C LEU A 131 -3.25 13.96 4.96
N LEU A 132 -3.65 12.74 5.33
CA LEU A 132 -2.97 11.94 6.34
C LEU A 132 -1.57 11.52 5.88
N ASN A 133 -1.41 11.14 4.61
CA ASN A 133 -0.10 10.83 4.04
C ASN A 133 0.80 12.06 3.92
N ALA A 134 0.24 13.24 3.63
CA ALA A 134 0.99 14.49 3.56
C ALA A 134 1.56 14.88 4.93
N ILE A 135 0.74 14.82 5.98
CA ILE A 135 1.21 15.11 7.36
C ILE A 135 2.07 13.97 7.93
N GLY A 136 1.86 12.73 7.48
CA GLY A 136 2.63 11.56 7.90
C GLY A 136 4.09 11.59 7.42
N GLY A 137 4.38 12.41 6.39
CA GLY A 137 5.72 12.60 5.85
C GLY A 137 6.01 11.78 4.60
N ALA A 138 4.99 11.48 3.77
CA ALA A 138 5.23 10.93 2.44
C ALA A 138 6.11 11.90 1.63
N SER A 139 6.99 11.36 0.79
CA SER A 139 7.90 12.17 -0.03
C SER A 139 7.15 12.97 -1.08
N TRP A 140 6.07 12.41 -1.63
CA TRP A 140 5.06 13.18 -2.36
C TRP A 140 3.68 12.52 -2.27
N VAL A 141 2.66 13.37 -2.41
CA VAL A 141 1.24 13.00 -2.37
C VAL A 141 0.55 13.61 -3.57
N SER A 142 -0.43 12.91 -4.12
CA SER A 142 -1.23 13.36 -5.25
C SER A 142 -2.71 13.13 -5.00
N VAL A 143 -3.55 14.05 -5.49
CA VAL A 143 -5.02 13.89 -5.54
C VAL A 143 -5.44 14.08 -6.98
N HIS A 144 -6.07 13.06 -7.55
CA HIS A 144 -6.48 13.03 -8.95
C HIS A 144 -7.97 12.73 -9.08
N HIS A 145 -8.51 13.09 -10.24
CA HIS A 145 -9.89 12.89 -10.62
C HIS A 145 -9.98 12.13 -11.94
N GLY A 146 -10.90 11.17 -12.01
CA GLY A 146 -11.29 10.47 -13.24
C GLY A 146 -10.31 9.41 -13.75
N GLY A 147 -9.29 9.04 -12.98
CA GLY A 147 -8.39 7.96 -13.35
C GLY A 147 -9.13 6.62 -13.45
N GLY A 148 -8.80 5.85 -14.49
CA GLY A 148 -9.38 4.54 -14.76
C GLY A 148 -10.78 4.56 -15.39
N VAL A 149 -11.72 5.28 -14.78
CA VAL A 149 -13.15 5.26 -15.16
C VAL A 149 -13.63 6.50 -15.91
N GLY A 150 -12.78 7.53 -16.05
CA GLY A 150 -13.08 8.77 -16.77
C GLY A 150 -13.59 9.92 -15.90
N ILE A 151 -13.64 11.11 -16.49
CA ILE A 151 -14.05 12.37 -15.84
C ILE A 151 -15.43 12.21 -15.17
N GLY A 152 -15.54 12.64 -13.92
CA GLY A 152 -16.76 12.69 -13.12
C GLY A 152 -17.03 11.42 -12.32
N LYS A 153 -16.19 10.39 -12.46
CA LYS A 153 -16.52 9.02 -11.98
C LYS A 153 -15.60 8.48 -10.88
N SER A 154 -14.49 9.16 -10.59
CA SER A 154 -13.60 8.75 -9.49
C SER A 154 -12.82 9.92 -8.90
N ILE A 155 -12.57 9.85 -7.59
CA ILE A 155 -11.64 10.71 -6.86
C ILE A 155 -10.68 9.78 -6.11
N HIS A 156 -9.38 10.01 -6.25
CA HIS A 156 -8.39 9.09 -5.67
C HIS A 156 -7.04 9.73 -5.37
N ALA A 157 -6.37 9.20 -4.35
CA ALA A 157 -5.10 9.69 -3.84
C ALA A 157 -3.94 8.70 -4.06
N GLY A 158 -2.78 9.26 -4.33
CA GLY A 158 -1.51 8.54 -4.45
C GLY A 158 -0.56 9.02 -3.37
N MET A 159 0.32 8.13 -2.94
CA MET A 159 1.42 8.47 -2.05
C MET A 159 2.66 7.68 -2.46
N VAL A 160 3.82 8.31 -2.27
CA VAL A 160 5.12 7.64 -2.37
C VAL A 160 6.02 8.18 -1.28
N VAL A 161 6.84 7.30 -0.71
CA VAL A 161 7.82 7.59 0.34
C VAL A 161 9.16 6.97 -0.02
N VAL A 162 10.25 7.70 0.21
CA VAL A 162 11.62 7.26 -0.11
C VAL A 162 12.24 6.59 1.12
N ALA A 163 12.81 5.41 0.91
CA ALA A 163 13.71 4.74 1.84
C ALA A 163 15.16 5.05 1.43
N ASP A 164 15.79 6.01 2.11
CA ASP A 164 17.14 6.51 1.80
C ASP A 164 18.21 6.04 2.79
N GLY A 165 17.85 5.16 3.73
CA GLY A 165 18.75 4.61 4.76
C GLY A 165 18.90 5.50 6.01
N THR A 166 18.28 6.67 6.03
CA THR A 166 18.34 7.57 7.20
C THR A 166 17.35 7.17 8.29
N LYS A 167 17.61 7.58 9.54
CA LYS A 167 16.67 7.39 10.65
C LYS A 167 15.41 8.23 10.46
N GLU A 168 15.55 9.39 9.85
CA GLU A 168 14.45 10.31 9.52
C GLU A 168 13.52 9.70 8.46
N ALA A 169 14.06 8.95 7.49
CA ALA A 169 13.24 8.15 6.58
C ALA A 169 12.54 6.99 7.29
N GLU A 170 13.19 6.30 8.24
CA GLU A 170 12.56 5.23 9.01
C GLU A 170 11.30 5.70 9.73
N GLU A 171 11.35 6.84 10.43
CA GLU A 171 10.16 7.40 11.12
C GLU A 171 9.03 7.78 10.15
N ARG A 172 9.37 8.35 8.99
CA ARG A 172 8.39 8.68 7.94
C ARG A 172 7.76 7.43 7.35
N LEU A 173 8.57 6.40 7.06
CA LEU A 173 8.12 5.11 6.55
C LEU A 173 7.17 4.44 7.54
N GLU A 174 7.52 4.41 8.83
CA GLU A 174 6.69 3.81 9.86
C GLU A 174 5.31 4.48 9.94
N ARG A 175 5.26 5.82 9.93
CA ARG A 175 4.00 6.57 9.95
C ARG A 175 3.19 6.37 8.67
N VAL A 176 3.78 6.67 7.52
CA VAL A 176 3.11 6.67 6.22
C VAL A 176 2.60 5.28 5.83
N LEU A 177 3.42 4.24 6.01
CA LEU A 177 3.05 2.86 5.67
C LEU A 177 2.16 2.19 6.72
N THR A 178 1.90 2.86 7.84
CA THR A 178 0.84 2.50 8.80
C THR A 178 -0.47 3.21 8.44
N TYR A 179 -0.42 4.52 8.24
CA TYR A 179 -1.60 5.36 7.99
C TYR A 179 -2.27 5.05 6.66
N ASP A 180 -1.49 4.84 5.60
CA ASP A 180 -2.01 4.63 4.26
C ASP A 180 -2.91 3.39 4.13
N PRO A 181 -2.45 2.16 4.47
CA PRO A 181 -3.34 1.00 4.51
C PRO A 181 -4.33 1.10 5.68
N GLY A 182 -3.99 1.82 6.76
CA GLY A 182 -4.86 2.05 7.91
C GLY A 182 -6.16 2.76 7.53
N MET A 183 -6.10 3.73 6.62
CA MET A 183 -7.28 4.37 6.05
C MET A 183 -8.22 3.37 5.39
N GLY A 184 -7.68 2.34 4.73
CA GLY A 184 -8.46 1.25 4.14
C GLY A 184 -9.16 0.38 5.18
N ILE A 185 -8.48 0.07 6.29
CA ILE A 185 -9.08 -0.64 7.43
C ILE A 185 -10.23 0.19 8.01
N VAL A 186 -10.00 1.47 8.32
CA VAL A 186 -11.02 2.36 8.89
C VAL A 186 -12.22 2.49 7.97
N ARG A 187 -11.99 2.78 6.68
CA ARG A 187 -13.06 2.96 5.68
C ARG A 187 -13.95 1.73 5.54
N HIS A 188 -13.37 0.54 5.48
CA HIS A 188 -14.14 -0.69 5.30
C HIS A 188 -14.81 -1.15 6.62
N ALA A 189 -14.18 -0.87 7.77
CA ALA A 189 -14.82 -1.11 9.06
C ALA A 189 -16.03 -0.17 9.27
N ASP A 190 -15.91 1.10 8.88
CA ASP A 190 -16.99 2.10 8.92
C ASP A 190 -18.18 1.66 8.05
N ALA A 191 -17.90 1.17 6.83
CA ALA A 191 -18.93 0.61 5.95
C ALA A 191 -19.58 -0.69 6.47
N GLY A 192 -19.07 -1.30 7.55
CA GLY A 192 -19.67 -2.48 8.18
C GLY A 192 -19.12 -3.83 7.72
N TYR A 193 -17.96 -3.89 7.06
CA TYR A 193 -17.34 -5.17 6.70
C TYR A 193 -16.74 -5.86 7.93
N GLU A 194 -17.30 -7.02 8.34
CA GLU A 194 -16.87 -7.78 9.53
C GLU A 194 -15.36 -8.05 9.56
N GLN A 195 -14.78 -8.48 8.44
CA GLN A 195 -13.34 -8.73 8.34
C GLN A 195 -12.50 -7.47 8.62
N ALA A 196 -12.94 -6.28 8.18
CA ALA A 196 -12.24 -5.03 8.46
C ALA A 196 -12.39 -4.61 9.92
N ILE A 197 -13.55 -4.87 10.54
CA ILE A 197 -13.79 -4.63 11.98
C ILE A 197 -12.90 -5.56 12.83
N GLU A 198 -12.82 -6.84 12.48
CA GLU A 198 -11.94 -7.80 13.13
C GLU A 198 -10.47 -7.41 12.98
N ASN A 199 -10.07 -7.00 11.78
CA ASN A 199 -8.72 -6.50 11.52
C ASN A 199 -8.41 -5.24 12.32
N ALA A 200 -9.33 -4.29 12.41
CA ALA A 200 -9.16 -3.09 13.22
C ALA A 200 -8.91 -3.44 14.70
N LYS A 201 -9.65 -4.41 15.26
CA LYS A 201 -9.43 -4.93 16.62
C LYS A 201 -8.09 -5.66 16.75
N ARG A 202 -7.77 -6.56 15.81
CA ARG A 202 -6.53 -7.34 15.80
C ARG A 202 -5.27 -6.46 15.75
N PHE A 203 -5.35 -5.37 15.00
CA PHE A 203 -4.24 -4.44 14.76
C PHE A 203 -4.24 -3.23 15.70
N ASP A 204 -5.19 -3.17 16.65
CA ASP A 204 -5.41 -2.02 17.55
C ASP A 204 -5.56 -0.66 16.82
N VAL A 205 -6.24 -0.67 15.68
CA VAL A 205 -6.56 0.55 14.92
C VAL A 205 -7.62 1.34 15.69
N LYS A 206 -7.30 2.59 16.05
CA LYS A 206 -8.21 3.46 16.79
C LYS A 206 -9.31 4.00 15.87
N ILE A 207 -10.52 3.47 16.03
CA ILE A 207 -11.74 3.94 15.34
C ILE A 207 -12.68 4.51 16.41
N PRO A 208 -12.83 5.85 16.53
CA PRO A 208 -13.52 6.48 17.66
C PRO A 208 -14.97 6.01 17.90
N MET A 209 -15.69 5.64 16.83
CA MET A 209 -17.08 5.19 16.89
C MET A 209 -17.23 3.69 17.13
N MET A 210 -16.14 2.92 17.05
CA MET A 210 -16.14 1.48 17.27
C MET A 210 -16.03 1.20 18.77
N LYS A 211 -17.08 0.63 19.35
CA LYS A 211 -17.14 0.22 20.76
C LYS A 211 -16.60 -1.18 20.98
#